data_AF-A0A2D6GI14-F1
#
_entry.id   AF-A0A2D6GI14-F1
#
_cell.length_a   1.000
_cell.length_b   1.000
_cell.length_c   1.000
_cell.angle_alpha   90.00
_cell.angle_beta   90.00
_cell.angle_gamma   90.00
#
_symmetry.space_group_name_H-M   'P 1'
#
loop_
_entity.id
_entity.type
_entity.pdbx_description
1 polymer ?
#
loop_
_entity_poly.entity_id
_entity_poly.type
_entity_poly.pdbx_seq_one_letter_code
_entity_poly.pdbx_strand_id
1 'polypeptide(L)'
;MGNLFARRNGKNSEAPPVLAGSHLDTQPSGGRFDGILGVLGALEVVRSLNDHGVETDSPVEIAVWTNEEGARFPPAMMGSGVFAGIFEQADIYTHQDPEGITVEDELRRTKQLGESPCKLFQIRAYYELHIEQGPVLEAENTSIGGVTGG
;
A
#
# COMPACT_ATOMS: atom_id res chain seq x y z
N MET A 1 -10.96 -3.56 5.19
CA MET A 1 -10.51 -3.58 3.79
C MET A 1 -9.41 -4.58 3.47
N GLY A 2 -8.73 -5.22 4.44
CA GLY A 2 -7.60 -6.11 4.13
C GLY A 2 -6.24 -5.41 4.06
N ASN A 3 -6.21 -4.08 4.16
CA ASN A 3 -4.97 -3.32 4.27
C ASN A 3 -4.13 -3.82 5.44
N LEU A 4 -2.84 -4.02 5.21
CA LEU A 4 -1.88 -4.42 6.23
C LEU A 4 -1.03 -3.22 6.61
N PHE A 5 -0.90 -2.98 7.91
CA PHE A 5 0.02 -1.99 8.47
C PHE A 5 1.04 -2.69 9.36
N ALA A 6 2.33 -2.57 9.05
CA ALA A 6 3.41 -3.08 9.89
C ALA A 6 4.20 -1.91 10.48
N ARG A 7 4.13 -1.74 11.81
CA ARG A 7 4.67 -0.58 12.52
C ARG A 7 6.00 -0.87 13.18
N ARG A 8 6.98 0.01 12.94
CA ARG A 8 8.21 0.17 13.71
C ARG A 8 8.08 1.43 14.56
N ASN A 9 8.17 1.29 15.88
CA ASN A 9 8.12 2.44 16.79
C ASN A 9 9.31 3.39 16.58
N GLY A 10 9.07 4.68 16.75
CA GLY A 10 10.09 5.71 16.94
C GLY A 10 10.20 6.13 18.40
N LYS A 11 10.99 7.17 18.68
CA LYS A 11 11.15 7.77 20.01
C LYS A 11 9.82 8.18 20.63
N ASN A 12 8.96 8.80 19.83
CA ASN A 12 7.61 9.14 20.22
C ASN A 12 6.63 8.18 19.54
N SER A 13 6.22 7.13 20.24
CA SER A 13 5.26 6.15 19.72
C SER A 13 3.88 6.73 19.41
N GLU A 14 3.55 7.90 19.95
CA GLU A 14 2.26 8.57 19.74
C GLU A 14 2.32 9.62 18.63
N ALA A 15 3.52 9.90 18.09
CA ALA A 15 3.64 10.81 16.96
C ALA A 15 2.98 10.21 15.70
N PRO A 16 2.43 11.06 14.80
CA PRO A 16 1.98 10.62 13.50
C PRO A 16 3.10 9.87 12.75
N PRO A 17 2.81 8.69 12.20
CA PRO A 17 3.82 7.87 11.52
C PRO A 17 4.18 8.45 10.15
N VAL A 18 5.39 8.13 9.70
CA VAL A 18 5.77 8.22 8.29
C VAL A 18 5.43 6.88 7.65
N LEU A 19 4.46 6.88 6.74
CA LEU A 19 4.11 5.68 6.00
C LEU A 19 5.01 5.54 4.78
N ALA A 20 5.38 4.30 4.48
CA ALA A 20 5.90 3.91 3.18
C ALA A 20 5.21 2.62 2.75
N GLY A 21 4.92 2.45 1.46
CA GLY A 21 4.14 1.30 1.05
C GLY A 21 3.81 1.28 -0.42
N SER A 22 3.00 0.30 -0.79
CA SER A 22 2.41 0.12 -2.12
C SER A 22 1.40 -1.04 -2.06
N HIS A 23 1.33 -1.91 -3.06
CA HIS A 23 0.44 -3.06 -3.13
C HIS A 23 1.17 -4.38 -3.36
N LEU A 24 0.48 -5.49 -3.11
CA LEU A 24 0.99 -6.85 -3.34
C LEU A 24 0.14 -7.67 -4.33
N ASP A 25 -1.07 -7.19 -4.67
CA ASP A 25 -1.82 -7.76 -5.79
C ASP A 25 -1.21 -7.33 -7.13
N THR A 26 -1.51 -8.08 -8.18
CA THR A 26 -0.93 -7.92 -9.51
C THR A 26 -2.00 -8.08 -10.58
N GLN A 27 -1.75 -7.52 -11.77
CA GLN A 27 -2.49 -7.94 -12.98
C GLN A 27 -2.32 -9.45 -13.29
N PRO A 28 -3.22 -10.06 -14.08
CA PRO A 28 -3.08 -11.46 -14.52
C PRO A 28 -1.79 -11.73 -15.33
N SER A 29 -1.30 -10.70 -16.03
CA SER A 29 -0.01 -10.71 -16.74
C SER A 29 0.99 -9.76 -16.06
N GLY A 30 0.92 -9.64 -14.74
CA GLY A 30 1.75 -8.74 -13.96
C GLY A 30 3.24 -9.08 -13.97
N GLY A 31 4.07 -8.05 -13.79
CA GLY A 31 5.52 -8.18 -13.65
C GLY A 31 5.95 -8.57 -12.23
N ARG A 32 7.27 -8.60 -12.01
CA ARG A 32 7.87 -8.93 -10.70
C ARG A 32 8.13 -7.71 -9.81
N PHE A 33 7.85 -6.50 -10.29
CA PHE A 33 8.27 -5.25 -9.63
C PHE A 33 7.14 -4.26 -9.37
N ASP A 34 6.04 -4.37 -10.12
CA ASP A 34 4.84 -3.56 -9.94
C ASP A 34 4.26 -3.78 -8.54
N GLY A 35 4.04 -2.72 -7.77
CA GLY A 35 3.63 -2.72 -6.36
C GLY A 35 4.64 -3.30 -5.37
N ILE A 36 5.07 -4.55 -5.59
CA ILE A 36 5.90 -5.31 -4.66
C ILE A 36 7.25 -4.64 -4.38
N LEU A 37 7.80 -3.87 -5.34
CA LEU A 37 9.00 -3.07 -5.13
C LEU A 37 8.81 -2.06 -4.01
N GLY A 38 7.66 -1.37 -3.96
CA GLY A 38 7.37 -0.38 -2.93
C GLY A 38 7.21 -0.99 -1.55
N VAL A 39 6.49 -2.12 -1.46
CA VAL A 39 6.28 -2.84 -0.19
C VAL A 39 7.60 -3.41 0.34
N LEU A 40 8.38 -4.09 -0.50
CA LEU A 40 9.66 -4.67 -0.08
C LEU A 40 10.73 -3.60 0.15
N GLY A 41 10.70 -2.50 -0.59
CA GLY A 41 11.54 -1.33 -0.35
C GLY A 41 11.28 -0.72 1.02
N ALA A 42 10.02 -0.55 1.42
CA ALA A 42 9.65 -0.07 2.74
C ALA A 42 10.08 -1.05 3.86
N LEU A 43 9.95 -2.36 3.62
CA LEU A 43 10.48 -3.38 4.52
C LEU A 43 12.00 -3.29 4.68
N GLU A 44 12.72 -3.07 3.58
CA GLU A 44 14.17 -2.95 3.59
C GLU A 44 14.63 -1.68 4.32
N VAL A 45 13.89 -0.57 4.21
CA VAL A 45 14.11 0.63 5.04
C VAL A 45 14.03 0.28 6.52
N VAL A 46 12.98 -0.43 6.95
CA VAL A 46 12.81 -0.84 8.36
C VAL A 46 13.96 -1.75 8.83
N ARG A 47 14.37 -2.73 8.01
CA ARG A 47 15.50 -3.62 8.30
C ARG A 47 16.81 -2.85 8.43
N SER A 48 17.10 -1.99 7.45
CA SER A 48 18.30 -1.14 7.45
C SER A 48 18.36 -0.22 8.67
N LEU A 49 17.24 0.40 9.06
CA LEU A 49 17.17 1.21 10.28
C LEU A 49 17.47 0.39 11.55
N ASN A 50 17.00 -0.86 11.60
CA ASN A 50 17.26 -1.76 12.72
C ASN A 50 18.73 -2.20 12.77
N ASP A 51 19.28 -2.62 11.64
CA ASP A 51 20.67 -3.11 11.54
C ASP A 51 21.69 -2.04 11.93
N HIS A 52 21.37 -0.77 11.64
CA HIS A 52 22.23 0.38 11.98
C HIS A 52 21.86 1.04 13.32
N GLY A 53 20.87 0.51 14.06
CA GLY A 53 20.44 1.08 15.33
C GLY A 53 19.90 2.52 15.23
N VAL A 54 19.33 2.89 14.09
CA VAL A 54 18.83 4.25 13.84
C VAL A 54 17.44 4.40 14.47
N GLU A 55 17.35 5.26 15.48
CA GLU A 55 16.08 5.59 16.12
C GLU A 55 15.45 6.84 15.48
N THR A 56 14.26 6.68 14.89
CA THR A 56 13.51 7.77 14.26
C THR A 56 12.66 8.50 15.29
N ASP A 57 12.39 9.79 15.09
CA ASP A 57 11.54 10.56 16.02
C ASP A 57 10.07 10.11 15.93
N SER A 58 9.56 9.98 14.70
CA SER A 58 8.25 9.39 14.40
C SER A 58 8.35 7.87 14.17
N PRO A 59 7.26 7.12 14.38
CA PRO A 59 7.13 5.75 13.91
C PRO A 59 7.22 5.67 12.38
N VAL A 60 7.68 4.53 11.89
CA VAL A 60 7.66 4.17 10.46
C VAL A 60 6.67 3.03 10.27
N GLU A 61 5.75 3.17 9.33
CA GLU A 61 4.75 2.14 9.03
C GLU A 61 4.82 1.70 7.58
N ILE A 62 4.84 0.38 7.38
CA ILE A 62 4.70 -0.22 6.05
C ILE A 62 3.21 -0.39 5.78
N ALA A 63 2.71 0.21 4.71
CA ALA A 63 1.33 0.03 4.24
C ALA A 63 1.30 -0.91 3.04
N VAL A 64 0.42 -1.92 3.08
CA VAL A 64 0.06 -2.74 1.91
C VAL A 64 -1.40 -2.51 1.60
N TRP A 65 -1.66 -1.86 0.48
CA TRP A 65 -3.02 -1.56 0.03
C TRP A 65 -3.63 -2.76 -0.68
N THR A 66 -4.89 -3.05 -0.36
CA THR A 66 -5.62 -4.17 -0.96
C THR A 66 -6.22 -3.78 -2.31
N ASN A 67 -6.01 -4.63 -3.32
CA ASN A 67 -6.65 -4.54 -4.64
C ASN A 67 -6.42 -3.15 -5.25
N GLU A 68 -5.14 -2.82 -5.41
CA GLU A 68 -4.70 -1.60 -6.08
C GLU A 68 -4.95 -1.69 -7.57
N GLU A 69 -4.64 -2.84 -8.18
CA GLU A 69 -4.72 -3.02 -9.64
C GLU A 69 -6.15 -3.05 -10.16
N GLY A 70 -7.11 -3.39 -9.30
CA GLY A 70 -8.51 -3.56 -9.68
C GLY A 70 -8.75 -4.76 -10.61
N ALA A 71 -7.78 -5.67 -10.73
CA ALA A 71 -7.76 -6.71 -11.75
C ALA A 71 -8.86 -7.76 -11.56
N ARG A 72 -9.02 -8.26 -10.33
CA ARG A 72 -10.06 -9.23 -10.00
C ARG A 72 -11.37 -8.55 -9.63
N PHE A 73 -11.28 -7.45 -8.87
CA PHE A 73 -12.42 -6.66 -8.43
C PHE A 73 -12.22 -5.22 -8.89
N PRO A 74 -13.04 -4.67 -9.80
CA PRO A 74 -13.01 -3.24 -10.12
C PRO A 74 -13.71 -2.44 -9.01
N PRO A 75 -13.38 -1.16 -8.75
CA PRO A 75 -12.32 -0.38 -9.36
C PRO A 75 -10.94 -0.67 -8.76
N ALA A 76 -9.92 -0.08 -9.38
CA ALA A 76 -8.58 0.04 -8.82
C ALA A 76 -8.57 0.80 -7.48
N MET A 77 -7.48 0.65 -6.73
CA MET A 77 -7.15 1.41 -5.52
C MET A 77 -8.21 1.27 -4.41
N MET A 78 -8.83 0.10 -4.25
CA MET A 78 -9.93 -0.09 -3.29
C MET A 78 -9.50 0.19 -1.85
N GLY A 79 -8.42 -0.47 -1.42
CA GLY A 79 -7.96 -0.42 -0.03
C GLY A 79 -7.56 0.99 0.40
N SER A 80 -6.81 1.70 -0.44
CA SER A 80 -6.38 3.08 -0.21
C SER A 80 -7.51 4.09 -0.42
N GLY A 81 -8.39 3.86 -1.39
CA GLY A 81 -9.56 4.73 -1.65
C GLY A 81 -10.56 4.73 -0.50
N VAL A 82 -10.86 3.57 0.09
CA VAL A 82 -11.68 3.51 1.31
C VAL A 82 -10.93 4.14 2.50
N PHE A 83 -9.63 3.86 2.64
CA PHE A 83 -8.82 4.45 3.70
C PHE A 83 -8.84 5.99 3.65
N ALA A 84 -8.72 6.58 2.47
CA ALA A 84 -8.75 8.02 2.25
C ALA A 84 -10.17 8.64 2.29
N GLY A 85 -11.22 7.83 2.45
CA GLY A 85 -12.62 8.28 2.44
C GLY A 85 -13.14 8.67 1.05
N ILE A 86 -12.48 8.21 -0.02
CA ILE A 86 -12.90 8.42 -1.41
C ILE A 86 -13.99 7.41 -1.80
N PHE A 87 -13.89 6.18 -1.30
CA PHE A 87 -14.88 5.13 -1.50
C PHE A 87 -15.59 4.78 -0.19
N GLU A 88 -16.89 4.50 -0.28
CA GLU A 88 -17.66 3.97 0.84
C GLU A 88 -17.34 2.48 1.03
N GLN A 89 -16.90 2.10 2.24
CA GLN A 89 -16.48 0.72 2.53
C GLN A 89 -17.60 -0.29 2.24
N ALA A 90 -18.85 0.05 2.59
CA ALA A 90 -20.01 -0.81 2.38
C ALA A 90 -20.29 -1.05 0.90
N ASP A 91 -20.02 -0.08 0.03
CA ASP A 91 -20.19 -0.22 -1.41
C ASP A 91 -19.15 -1.16 -2.00
N ILE A 92 -17.86 -0.91 -1.71
CA ILE A 92 -16.74 -1.73 -2.17
C ILE A 92 -16.89 -3.20 -1.76
N TYR A 93 -17.44 -3.48 -0.58
CA TYR A 93 -17.71 -4.84 -0.12
C TYR A 93 -18.67 -5.62 -1.01
N THR A 94 -19.55 -4.95 -1.75
CA THR A 94 -20.50 -5.59 -2.66
C THR A 94 -19.92 -5.89 -4.04
N HIS A 95 -18.75 -5.35 -4.37
CA HIS A 95 -18.14 -5.53 -5.69
C HIS A 95 -17.77 -7.00 -5.91
N GLN A 96 -17.99 -7.48 -7.14
CA GLN A 96 -17.89 -8.89 -7.48
C GLN A 96 -16.77 -9.16 -8.49
N ASP A 97 -16.18 -10.35 -8.39
CA ASP A 97 -15.33 -10.91 -9.46
C ASP A 97 -16.19 -11.53 -10.58
N PRO A 98 -15.59 -11.98 -11.70
CA PRO A 98 -16.34 -12.60 -12.79
C PRO A 98 -17.14 -13.85 -12.41
N GLU A 99 -16.78 -14.52 -11.31
CA GLU A 99 -17.49 -15.66 -10.76
C GLU A 99 -18.65 -15.28 -9.81
N GLY A 100 -18.83 -13.98 -9.53
CA GLY A 100 -19.89 -13.44 -8.68
C GLY A 100 -19.59 -13.49 -7.18
N ILE A 101 -18.34 -13.78 -6.79
CA ILE A 101 -17.90 -13.73 -5.38
C ILE A 101 -17.66 -12.28 -5.00
N THR A 102 -18.07 -11.86 -3.80
CA THR A 102 -17.87 -10.47 -3.36
C THR A 102 -16.48 -10.22 -2.76
N VAL A 103 -16.04 -8.96 -2.74
CA VAL A 103 -14.83 -8.54 -2.01
C VAL A 103 -14.91 -8.93 -0.53
N GLU A 104 -16.07 -8.75 0.11
CA GLU A 104 -16.25 -9.11 1.51
C GLU A 104 -16.08 -10.62 1.74
N ASP A 105 -16.68 -11.45 0.89
CA ASP A 105 -16.57 -12.91 0.98
C ASP A 105 -15.12 -13.37 0.88
N GLU A 106 -14.34 -12.81 -0.05
CA GLU A 106 -12.92 -13.13 -0.19
C GLU A 106 -12.10 -12.68 1.00
N LEU A 107 -12.32 -11.47 1.52
CA LEU A 107 -11.64 -10.99 2.73
C LEU A 107 -11.94 -11.90 3.94
N ARG A 108 -13.17 -12.41 4.06
CA ARG A 108 -13.53 -13.39 5.10
C ARG A 108 -12.85 -14.73 4.87
N ARG A 109 -12.88 -15.25 3.63
CA ARG A 109 -12.29 -16.54 3.26
C ARG A 109 -10.78 -16.57 3.50
N THR A 110 -10.07 -15.49 3.17
CA THR A 110 -8.62 -15.35 3.39
C THR A 110 -8.26 -14.94 4.81
N LYS A 111 -9.25 -14.65 5.67
CA LYS A 111 -9.07 -14.15 7.04
C LYS A 111 -8.35 -12.79 7.11
N GLN A 112 -8.55 -11.96 6.10
CA GLN A 112 -7.99 -10.61 5.99
C GLN A 112 -9.03 -9.53 6.29
N LEU A 113 -10.28 -9.90 6.59
CA LEU A 113 -11.26 -8.96 7.13
C LEU A 113 -10.87 -8.56 8.57
N GLY A 114 -9.98 -7.57 8.67
CA GLY A 114 -9.53 -7.02 9.95
C GLY A 114 -10.63 -6.30 10.72
N GLU A 115 -10.47 -6.23 12.04
CA GLU A 115 -11.41 -5.57 12.97
C GLU A 115 -11.19 -4.05 13.06
N SER A 116 -10.00 -3.58 12.68
CA SER A 116 -9.66 -2.16 12.66
C SER A 116 -10.49 -1.43 11.59
N PRO A 117 -11.12 -0.29 11.93
CA PRO A 117 -11.80 0.53 10.94
C PRO A 117 -10.85 0.97 9.83
N CYS A 118 -11.25 0.80 8.57
CA CYS A 118 -10.49 1.31 7.43
C CYS A 118 -10.80 2.80 7.26
N LYS A 119 -10.08 3.65 7.99
CA LYS A 119 -10.28 5.10 7.98
C LYS A 119 -8.96 5.83 8.10
N LEU A 120 -8.89 6.99 7.47
CA LEU A 120 -7.74 7.88 7.57
C LEU A 120 -7.50 8.23 9.04
N PHE A 121 -6.25 8.06 9.45
CA PHE A 121 -5.72 8.57 10.71
C PHE A 121 -4.66 9.63 10.41
N GLN A 122 -4.20 10.33 11.44
CA GLN A 122 -3.19 11.36 11.26
C GLN A 122 -1.87 10.74 10.81
N ILE A 123 -1.45 11.04 9.58
CA ILE A 123 -0.18 10.63 9.00
C ILE A 123 0.76 11.84 8.92
N ARG A 124 2.06 11.63 9.16
CA ARG A 124 3.07 12.69 9.00
C ARG A 124 3.41 12.89 7.52
N ALA A 125 3.59 11.79 6.81
CA ALA A 125 3.90 11.73 5.39
C ALA A 125 3.60 10.32 4.86
N TYR A 126 3.42 10.19 3.55
CA TYR A 126 3.33 8.93 2.83
C TYR A 126 4.33 8.97 1.66
N TYR A 127 5.14 7.92 1.53
CA TYR A 127 6.09 7.75 0.42
C TYR A 127 5.86 6.41 -0.28
N GLU A 128 5.90 6.41 -1.60
CA GLU A 128 5.77 5.21 -2.40
C GLU A 128 6.93 5.14 -3.38
N LEU A 129 7.70 4.05 -3.29
CA LEU A 129 8.70 3.71 -4.29
C LEU A 129 8.02 2.84 -5.34
N HIS A 130 8.14 3.21 -6.60
CA HIS A 130 7.54 2.47 -7.69
C HIS A 130 8.46 2.42 -8.90
N ILE A 131 8.26 1.42 -9.76
CA ILE A 131 8.85 1.44 -11.11
C ILE A 131 8.15 2.51 -11.95
N GLU A 132 8.85 3.03 -12.95
CA GLU A 132 8.30 4.08 -13.81
C GLU A 132 7.07 3.61 -14.60
N GLN A 133 7.01 2.32 -14.96
CA GLN A 133 6.04 1.74 -15.92
C GLN A 133 6.06 2.40 -17.32
N GLY A 134 7.03 3.29 -17.56
CA GLY A 134 7.27 4.01 -18.80
C GLY A 134 8.74 3.99 -19.20
N PRO A 135 9.08 4.58 -20.35
CA PRO A 135 10.42 4.50 -20.93
C PRO A 135 11.33 5.72 -20.66
N VAL A 136 10.86 6.74 -19.94
CA VAL A 136 11.51 8.07 -19.86
C VAL A 136 12.83 7.99 -19.12
N LEU A 137 12.88 7.38 -17.93
CA LEU A 137 14.11 7.31 -17.13
C LEU A 137 15.17 6.47 -17.85
N GLU A 138 14.76 5.40 -18.53
CA GLU A 138 15.67 4.60 -19.37
C GLU A 138 16.20 5.43 -20.55
N ALA A 139 15.32 6.08 -21.30
CA ALA A 139 15.67 6.88 -22.47
C ALA A 139 16.58 8.08 -22.13
N GLU A 140 16.40 8.65 -20.94
CA GLU A 140 17.21 9.77 -20.43
C GLU A 140 18.46 9.33 -19.66
N ASN A 141 18.67 8.00 -19.48
CA ASN A 141 19.74 7.44 -18.66
C ASN A 141 19.75 8.02 -17.23
N THR A 142 18.56 8.16 -16.65
CA THR A 142 18.32 8.71 -15.32
C THR A 142 17.98 7.58 -14.34
N SER A 143 18.61 7.56 -13.17
CA SER A 143 18.41 6.46 -12.21
C SER A 143 17.16 6.62 -11.32
N ILE A 144 16.76 7.85 -10.98
CA ILE A 144 15.67 8.13 -10.04
C ILE A 144 14.82 9.29 -10.56
N GLY A 145 13.50 9.08 -10.61
CA GLY A 145 12.51 10.13 -10.90
C GLY A 145 11.96 10.72 -9.61
N GLY A 146 11.97 12.06 -9.50
CA GLY A 146 11.22 12.78 -8.47
C GLY A 146 9.80 13.06 -8.98
N VAL A 147 8.85 12.19 -8.68
CA VAL A 147 7.45 12.32 -9.14
C VAL A 147 6.79 13.55 -8.51
N THR A 148 6.26 14.45 -9.34
CA THR A 148 5.63 15.71 -8.90
C THR A 148 4.10 15.70 -8.92
N GLY A 149 3.48 14.70 -9.55
CA GLY A 149 2.04 14.51 -9.61
C GLY A 149 1.65 13.40 -10.59
N GLY A 150 0.39 12.96 -10.50
CA GLY A 150 -0.26 11.95 -11.34
C GLY A 150 -1.78 12.10 -11.27
#